data_AF-A0AAN6C4K2-F1
#
_entry.id   AF-A0AAN6C4K2-F1
#
_cell.length_a   1.000
_cell.length_b   1.000
_cell.length_c   1.000
_cell.angle_alpha   90.00
_cell.angle_beta   90.00
_cell.angle_gamma   90.00
#
_symmetry.space_group_name_H-M   'P 1'
#
loop_
_entity.id
_entity.type
_entity.pdbx_description
1 polymer ?
#
loop_
_entity_poly.entity_id
_entity_poly.type
_entity_poly.pdbx_seq_one_letter_code
_entity_poly.pdbx_strand_id
1 'polypeptide(L)'
;MDGTPSSLKLIKERRRGASERSAFCLLLLLLLLLNYICIMSNISEIIGAAAAAYERNMQAGSGSGAGGRGGGGGRGGRGGKPDTREGCWHCGSHEHILRDCPNRGDRRQRKKDVRRQAPPVPATPPAPPAPLEQRPLPPAPPQQQQDDEEERVAIEKFAAEFRRQRELQRLQQQQQQQKDEALEAEMAQVQAEFRSRREQLRQQRQQQRQQIGEERKAAMAEFKSREELHEQQYQQQQQQVNEEESAAFVRLSLRYPWRP
;
A
#
# COMPACT_ATOMS: atom_id res chain seq x y z
N MET A 1 35.93 -76.93 15.98
CA MET A 1 36.07 -75.87 16.99
C MET A 1 36.67 -74.68 16.27
N ASP A 2 35.86 -73.95 15.49
CA ASP A 2 36.32 -72.78 14.76
C ASP A 2 35.23 -71.70 14.90
N GLY A 3 35.48 -70.79 15.84
CA GLY A 3 34.61 -69.66 16.13
C GLY A 3 34.86 -68.53 15.14
N THR A 4 33.79 -68.00 14.55
CA THR A 4 33.82 -66.84 13.64
C THR A 4 33.52 -65.55 14.41
N PRO A 5 34.48 -64.62 14.59
CA PRO A 5 34.24 -63.32 15.22
C PRO A 5 34.27 -62.20 14.17
N SER A 6 33.24 -62.07 13.32
CA SER A 6 33.24 -61.03 12.27
C SER A 6 31.96 -60.19 12.13
N SER A 7 30.87 -60.51 12.83
CA SER A 7 29.58 -59.81 12.64
C SER A 7 29.32 -58.62 13.58
N LEU A 8 30.04 -58.52 14.70
CA LEU A 8 29.77 -57.46 15.70
C LEU A 8 30.48 -56.12 15.45
N LYS A 9 31.51 -56.06 14.59
CA LYS A 9 32.18 -54.78 14.25
C LYS A 9 31.40 -53.94 13.24
N LEU A 10 30.63 -54.54 12.35
CA LEU A 10 29.92 -53.81 11.29
C LEU A 10 28.70 -53.00 11.77
N ILE A 11 28.15 -53.31 12.96
CA ILE A 11 26.96 -52.62 13.48
C ILE A 11 27.33 -51.30 14.20
N LYS A 12 28.58 -51.16 14.67
CA LYS A 12 29.01 -49.98 15.44
C LYS A 12 29.34 -48.76 14.58
N GLU A 13 29.70 -48.95 13.31
CA GLU A 13 30.00 -47.84 12.38
C GLU A 13 28.76 -47.18 11.78
N ARG A 14 27.64 -47.89 11.62
CA ARG A 14 26.39 -47.28 11.10
C ARG A 14 25.71 -46.29 12.06
N ARG A 15 26.05 -46.29 13.36
CA ARG A 15 25.43 -45.37 14.33
C ARG A 15 26.06 -43.98 14.38
N ARG A 16 27.27 -43.77 13.84
CA ARG A 16 27.91 -42.43 13.83
C ARG A 16 27.41 -41.52 12.69
N GLY A 17 27.05 -42.07 11.53
CA GLY A 17 26.55 -41.27 10.41
C GLY A 17 25.11 -40.76 10.56
N ALA A 18 24.29 -41.38 11.42
CA ALA A 18 22.90 -40.98 11.63
C ALA A 18 22.76 -39.73 12.52
N SER A 19 23.67 -39.54 13.48
CA SER A 19 23.64 -38.37 14.37
C SER A 19 24.06 -37.08 13.67
N GLU A 20 25.02 -37.15 12.74
CA GLU A 20 25.48 -35.96 12.00
C GLU A 20 24.40 -35.44 11.06
N ARG A 21 23.74 -36.33 10.31
CA ARG A 21 22.63 -35.92 9.42
C ARG A 21 21.45 -35.34 10.20
N SER A 22 21.15 -35.88 11.38
CA SER A 22 20.11 -35.34 12.27
C SER A 22 20.47 -33.94 12.76
N ALA A 23 21.72 -33.72 13.17
CA ALA A 23 22.20 -32.41 13.60
C ALA A 23 22.14 -31.36 12.47
N PHE A 24 22.54 -31.73 11.24
CA PHE A 24 22.42 -30.86 10.07
C PHE A 24 20.95 -30.50 9.75
N CYS A 25 20.02 -31.46 9.82
CA CYS A 25 18.60 -31.19 9.62
C CYS A 25 18.02 -30.24 10.67
N LEU A 26 18.38 -30.41 11.94
CA LEU A 26 17.93 -29.52 13.02
C LEU A 26 18.49 -28.11 12.86
N LEU A 27 19.75 -27.98 12.44
CA LEU A 27 20.40 -26.68 12.24
C LEU A 27 19.78 -25.93 11.04
N LEU A 28 19.45 -26.64 9.96
CA LEU A 28 18.68 -26.08 8.83
C LEU A 28 17.29 -25.61 9.23
N LEU A 29 16.55 -26.42 10.01
CA LEU A 29 15.24 -26.04 10.52
C LEU A 29 15.32 -24.80 11.43
N LEU A 30 16.35 -24.71 12.27
CA LEU A 30 16.56 -23.56 13.15
C LEU A 30 16.87 -22.29 12.35
N LEU A 31 17.69 -22.39 11.30
CA LEU A 31 17.97 -21.26 10.41
C LEU A 31 16.72 -20.80 9.64
N LEU A 32 15.89 -21.73 9.17
CA LEU A 32 14.62 -21.40 8.52
C LEU A 32 13.64 -20.71 9.47
N LEU A 33 13.56 -21.17 10.73
CA LEU A 33 12.74 -20.54 11.76
C LEU A 33 13.22 -19.12 12.09
N LEU A 34 14.53 -18.91 12.24
CA LEU A 34 15.09 -17.58 12.49
C LEU A 34 14.84 -16.62 11.32
N ASN A 35 15.00 -17.10 10.08
CA ASN A 35 14.70 -16.30 8.90
C ASN A 35 13.21 -15.95 8.82
N TYR A 36 12.32 -16.92 9.10
CA TYR A 36 10.89 -16.68 9.17
C TYR A 36 10.51 -15.64 10.24
N ILE A 37 11.10 -15.72 11.44
CA ILE A 37 10.87 -14.75 12.51
C ILE A 37 11.34 -13.35 12.08
N CYS A 38 12.53 -13.21 11.47
CA CYS A 38 13.00 -11.93 10.93
C CYS A 38 12.05 -11.33 9.88
N ILE A 39 11.54 -12.16 8.96
CA ILE A 39 10.58 -11.72 7.95
C ILE A 39 9.28 -11.24 8.59
N MET A 40 8.76 -11.96 9.58
CA MET A 40 7.51 -11.59 10.27
C MET A 40 7.65 -10.32 11.12
N SER A 41 8.82 -10.07 11.73
CA SER A 41 9.12 -8.82 12.44
C SER A 41 9.12 -7.62 11.50
N ASN A 42 9.80 -7.72 10.34
CA ASN A 42 9.81 -6.65 9.34
C ASN A 42 8.41 -6.36 8.78
N ILE A 43 7.59 -7.39 8.53
CA ILE A 43 6.20 -7.22 8.09
C ILE A 43 5.38 -6.49 9.16
N SER A 44 5.59 -6.79 10.44
CA SER A 44 4.86 -6.15 11.54
C SER A 44 5.17 -4.66 11.65
N GLU A 45 6.44 -4.25 11.46
CA GLU A 45 6.83 -2.84 11.42
C GLU A 45 6.22 -2.11 10.22
N ILE A 46 6.23 -2.73 9.03
CA ILE A 46 5.63 -2.16 7.81
C ILE A 46 4.11 -1.98 7.99
N ILE A 47 3.43 -2.97 8.56
CA ILE A 47 1.99 -2.89 8.83
C ILE A 47 1.70 -1.81 9.91
N GLY A 48 2.51 -1.73 10.96
CA GLY A 48 2.39 -0.71 12.01
C GLY A 48 2.57 0.71 11.46
N ALA A 49 3.59 0.92 10.63
CA ALA A 49 3.85 2.21 9.99
C ALA A 49 2.73 2.58 8.98
N ALA A 50 2.24 1.62 8.20
CA ALA A 50 1.14 1.82 7.28
C ALA A 50 -0.18 2.15 8.00
N ALA A 51 -0.48 1.49 9.11
CA ALA A 51 -1.65 1.77 9.93
C ALA A 51 -1.58 3.19 10.53
N ALA A 52 -0.43 3.59 11.08
CA ALA A 52 -0.23 4.94 11.62
C ALA A 52 -0.33 6.03 10.54
N ALA A 53 0.20 5.78 9.34
CA ALA A 53 0.06 6.69 8.20
C ALA A 53 -1.39 6.80 7.72
N TYR A 54 -2.12 5.68 7.68
CA TYR A 54 -3.54 5.66 7.32
C TYR A 54 -4.40 6.44 8.31
N GLU A 55 -4.10 6.33 9.62
CA GLU A 55 -4.81 7.07 10.67
C GLU A 55 -4.56 8.59 10.57
N ARG A 56 -3.32 9.02 10.29
CA ARG A 56 -3.02 10.44 10.01
C ARG A 56 -3.75 10.96 8.77
N ASN A 57 -3.84 10.15 7.72
CA ASN A 57 -4.49 10.56 6.47
C ASN A 57 -6.03 10.66 6.62
N MET A 58 -6.62 9.80 7.45
CA MET A 58 -8.03 9.90 7.85
C MET A 58 -8.30 11.14 8.71
N GLN A 59 -7.35 11.53 9.59
CA GLN A 59 -7.49 12.73 10.42
C GLN A 59 -7.37 14.03 9.60
N ALA A 60 -6.54 14.05 8.55
CA ALA A 60 -6.31 15.22 7.71
C ALA A 60 -7.40 15.44 6.62
N GLY A 61 -8.22 14.43 6.34
CA GLY A 61 -9.29 14.50 5.32
C GLY A 61 -10.62 15.09 5.76
N SER A 62 -10.82 15.43 7.04
CA SER A 62 -12.07 16.03 7.53
C SER A 62 -12.00 17.57 7.45
N GLY A 63 -12.22 18.06 6.24
CA GLY A 63 -12.00 19.43 5.83
C GLY A 63 -12.77 20.51 6.59
N SER A 64 -12.01 21.55 6.94
CA SER A 64 -12.48 22.94 6.92
C SER A 64 -12.69 23.37 5.47
N GLY A 65 -13.85 23.05 4.90
CA GLY A 65 -14.31 23.59 3.60
C GLY A 65 -15.25 24.76 3.83
N ALA A 66 -14.73 25.99 3.74
CA ALA A 66 -15.54 27.20 3.63
C ALA A 66 -15.78 27.49 2.13
N GLY A 67 -17.05 27.68 1.75
CA GLY A 67 -17.44 28.26 0.46
C GLY A 67 -17.82 27.25 -0.62
N GLY A 68 -19.13 27.02 -0.79
CA GLY A 68 -19.66 26.22 -1.90
C GLY A 68 -21.18 26.06 -1.77
N ARG A 69 -21.92 27.12 -2.10
CA ARG A 69 -23.38 27.09 -2.27
C ARG A 69 -23.72 26.40 -3.60
N GLY A 70 -24.71 25.51 -3.57
CA GLY A 70 -25.27 24.81 -4.74
C GLY A 70 -24.87 23.33 -4.71
N GLY A 71 -25.75 22.34 -4.62
CA GLY A 71 -27.12 22.23 -5.12
C GLY A 71 -27.20 20.88 -5.84
N GLY A 72 -28.12 20.01 -5.43
CA GLY A 72 -28.31 18.66 -6.01
C GLY A 72 -27.40 17.62 -5.35
N GLY A 73 -27.89 16.62 -4.63
CA GLY A 73 -28.92 15.68 -5.09
C GLY A 73 -28.22 14.45 -5.64
N GLY A 74 -27.68 13.61 -4.76
CA GLY A 74 -26.92 12.42 -5.15
C GLY A 74 -26.84 11.40 -4.04
N ARG A 75 -27.96 10.72 -3.77
CA ARG A 75 -28.02 9.53 -2.92
C ARG A 75 -27.25 8.40 -3.61
N GLY A 76 -25.97 8.24 -3.27
CA GLY A 76 -25.15 7.11 -3.70
C GLY A 76 -24.49 6.47 -2.49
N GLY A 77 -25.20 5.54 -1.86
CA GLY A 77 -24.69 4.78 -0.73
C GLY A 77 -23.40 4.04 -1.10
N ARG A 78 -22.30 4.40 -0.43
CA ARG A 78 -21.17 3.50 -0.26
C ARG A 78 -21.18 3.08 1.19
N GLY A 79 -21.24 1.77 1.40
CA GLY A 79 -21.37 1.14 2.69
C GLY A 79 -20.19 1.49 3.59
N GLY A 80 -20.34 2.59 4.32
CA GLY A 80 -19.61 2.80 5.55
C GLY A 80 -19.94 1.61 6.42
N LYS A 81 -18.94 0.75 6.63
CA LYS A 81 -18.94 -0.32 7.62
C LYS A 81 -19.63 0.26 8.86
N PRO A 82 -20.74 -0.32 9.35
CA PRO A 82 -21.43 0.21 10.51
C PRO A 82 -20.37 0.36 11.60
N ASP A 83 -20.12 1.59 12.01
CA ASP A 83 -19.20 1.88 13.11
C ASP A 83 -19.81 1.16 14.32
N THR A 84 -19.30 -0.03 14.65
CA THR A 84 -19.70 -0.85 15.80
C THR A 84 -19.24 -0.23 17.12
N ARG A 85 -19.01 1.09 17.14
CA ARG A 85 -18.73 1.86 18.34
C ARG A 85 -20.10 2.20 18.93
N GLU A 86 -20.56 1.35 19.85
CA GLU A 86 -21.87 1.38 20.53
C GLU A 86 -22.05 2.59 21.47
N GLY A 87 -21.58 3.78 21.08
CA GLY A 87 -21.67 4.95 21.93
C GLY A 87 -21.50 6.27 21.21
N CYS A 88 -22.07 7.31 21.80
CA CYS A 88 -21.97 8.67 21.38
C CYS A 88 -20.55 9.21 21.58
N TRP A 89 -19.82 9.38 20.48
CA TRP A 89 -18.50 10.02 20.47
C TRP A 89 -18.49 11.47 21.00
N HIS A 90 -19.66 12.10 21.12
CA HIS A 90 -19.75 13.50 21.55
C HIS A 90 -19.79 13.66 23.06
N CYS A 91 -20.37 12.71 23.79
CA CYS A 91 -20.48 12.77 25.25
C CYS A 91 -19.93 11.55 25.97
N GLY A 92 -19.56 10.49 25.23
CA GLY A 92 -19.08 9.22 25.78
C GLY A 92 -20.19 8.28 26.28
N SER A 93 -21.47 8.67 26.22
CA SER A 93 -22.58 7.80 26.64
C SER A 93 -22.83 6.67 25.66
N HIS A 94 -23.15 5.49 26.18
CA HIS A 94 -23.58 4.31 25.41
C HIS A 94 -25.10 4.26 25.18
N GLU A 95 -25.88 5.14 25.80
CA GLU A 95 -27.35 5.11 25.72
C GLU A 95 -27.90 5.64 24.39
N HIS A 96 -27.10 6.39 23.63
CA HIS A 96 -27.53 6.97 22.36
C HIS A 96 -26.38 7.03 21.36
N ILE A 97 -26.73 7.05 20.07
CA ILE A 97 -25.77 7.25 18.98
C ILE A 97 -25.52 8.74 18.76
N LEU A 98 -24.42 9.08 18.06
CA LEU A 98 -24.01 10.47 17.79
C LEU A 98 -25.12 11.36 17.20
N ARG A 99 -26.07 10.77 16.46
CA ARG A 99 -27.22 11.50 15.89
C ARG A 99 -28.20 12.01 16.95
N ASP A 100 -28.36 11.26 18.04
CA ASP A 100 -29.38 11.46 19.07
C ASP A 100 -28.81 12.03 20.38
N CYS A 101 -27.58 12.57 20.32
CA CYS A 101 -26.95 13.18 21.47
C CYS A 101 -27.71 14.44 21.93
N PRO A 102 -28.18 14.51 23.19
CA PRO A 102 -28.90 15.68 23.69
C PRO A 102 -28.02 16.93 23.64
N ASN A 103 -26.71 16.78 23.89
CA ASN A 103 -25.73 17.87 23.89
C ASN A 103 -25.15 18.21 22.50
N ARG A 104 -25.78 17.77 21.41
CA ARG A 104 -25.26 17.97 20.05
C ARG A 104 -25.21 19.45 19.64
N GLY A 105 -26.08 20.28 20.23
CA GLY A 105 -26.11 21.74 20.01
C GLY A 105 -24.98 22.50 20.72
N ASP A 106 -24.58 22.05 21.90
CA ASP A 106 -23.77 22.85 22.83
C ASP A 106 -22.35 23.08 22.34
N ARG A 107 -21.75 22.12 21.61
CA ARG A 107 -20.40 22.29 21.07
C ARG A 107 -20.34 23.38 20.01
N ARG A 108 -21.40 23.54 19.21
CA ARG A 108 -21.50 24.64 18.24
C ARG A 108 -21.64 25.98 18.96
N GLN A 109 -22.40 26.01 20.05
CA GLN A 109 -22.55 27.20 20.90
C GLN A 109 -21.21 27.57 21.54
N ARG A 110 -20.56 26.63 22.25
CA ARG A 110 -19.29 26.83 22.94
C ARG A 110 -18.17 27.26 22.00
N LYS A 111 -18.09 26.73 20.77
CA LYS A 111 -17.10 27.17 19.78
C LYS A 111 -17.36 28.61 19.29
N LYS A 112 -18.63 29.03 19.19
CA LYS A 112 -18.98 30.42 18.91
C LYS A 112 -18.64 31.32 20.10
N ASP A 113 -18.90 30.87 21.31
CA ASP A 113 -18.64 31.65 22.52
C ASP A 113 -17.14 31.83 22.76
N VAL A 114 -16.33 30.79 22.56
CA VAL A 114 -14.86 30.89 22.60
C VAL A 114 -14.34 31.87 21.55
N ARG A 115 -14.92 31.88 20.34
CA ARG A 115 -14.57 32.88 19.31
C ARG A 115 -15.00 34.30 19.68
N ARG A 116 -16.10 34.47 20.41
CA ARG A 116 -16.56 35.78 20.90
C ARG A 116 -15.76 36.28 22.10
N GLN A 117 -15.19 35.36 22.88
CA GLN A 117 -14.35 35.66 24.04
C GLN A 117 -12.86 35.80 23.70
N ALA A 118 -12.44 35.39 22.49
CA ALA A 118 -11.08 35.61 22.04
C ALA A 118 -10.79 37.12 21.98
N PRO A 119 -9.73 37.61 22.65
CA PRO A 119 -9.32 39.01 22.54
C PRO A 119 -9.12 39.36 21.07
N PRO A 120 -9.61 40.52 20.60
CA PRO A 120 -9.35 40.96 19.24
C PRO A 120 -7.83 40.99 19.03
N VAL A 121 -7.34 40.23 18.06
CA VAL A 121 -5.92 40.24 17.70
C VAL A 121 -5.60 41.66 17.23
N PRO A 122 -4.65 42.37 17.86
CA PRO A 122 -4.31 43.73 17.46
C PRO A 122 -3.84 43.70 16.00
N ALA A 123 -4.55 44.43 15.14
CA ALA A 123 -4.38 44.39 13.68
C ALA A 123 -3.12 45.15 13.19
N THR A 124 -2.30 45.67 14.09
CA THR A 124 -1.18 46.55 13.76
C THR A 124 0.13 45.86 14.12
N PRO A 125 0.94 45.42 13.13
CA PRO A 125 2.32 45.02 13.40
C PRO A 125 3.08 46.21 14.04
N PRO A 126 3.92 45.99 15.06
CA PRO A 126 4.63 47.07 15.73
C PRO A 126 5.50 47.81 14.73
N ALA A 127 5.40 49.14 14.71
CA ALA A 127 6.19 49.99 13.84
C ALA A 127 7.70 49.76 14.08
N PRO A 128 8.52 49.73 13.02
CA PRO A 128 9.96 49.61 13.16
C PRO A 128 10.52 50.77 14.00
N PRO A 129 11.52 50.53 14.87
CA PRO A 129 12.06 51.56 15.75
C PRO A 129 12.68 52.71 14.95
N ALA A 130 12.43 53.94 15.41
CA ALA A 130 12.87 55.18 14.77
C ALA A 130 14.41 55.31 14.72
N PRO A 131 14.98 55.95 13.68
CA PRO A 131 16.41 56.21 13.59
C PRO A 131 16.86 57.16 14.71
N LEU A 132 17.81 56.72 15.53
CA LEU A 132 18.40 57.54 16.60
C LEU A 132 19.20 58.70 15.99
N GLU A 133 18.97 59.91 16.52
CA GLU A 133 19.64 61.15 16.15
C GLU A 133 21.17 61.07 16.30
N GLN A 134 21.86 61.53 15.26
CA GLN A 134 23.33 61.63 15.21
C GLN A 134 23.81 62.82 16.05
N ARG A 135 24.56 62.51 17.11
CA ARG A 135 25.27 63.50 17.94
C ARG A 135 26.52 64.00 17.19
N PRO A 136 26.85 65.31 17.23
CA PRO A 136 28.03 65.84 16.55
C PRO A 136 29.33 65.25 17.14
N LEU A 137 30.17 64.68 16.28
CA LEU A 137 31.45 64.09 16.67
C LEU A 137 32.50 65.19 16.96
N PRO A 138 33.34 65.00 17.98
CA PRO A 138 34.43 65.92 18.31
C PRO A 138 35.53 65.95 17.22
N PRO A 139 36.30 67.04 17.13
CA PRO A 139 37.37 67.19 16.14
C PRO A 139 38.48 66.17 16.35
N ALA A 140 38.89 65.51 15.27
CA ALA A 140 39.85 64.41 15.26
C ALA A 140 41.29 64.87 15.64
N PRO A 141 42.01 64.11 16.48
CA PRO A 141 43.39 64.39 16.86
C PRO A 141 44.37 64.13 15.69
N PRO A 142 45.39 64.97 15.48
CA PRO A 142 46.32 64.85 14.35
C PRO A 142 47.59 64.05 14.72
N GLN A 143 47.56 62.70 14.74
CA GLN A 143 48.79 61.88 14.79
C GLN A 143 48.73 60.48 14.13
N GLN A 144 47.71 60.12 13.32
CA GLN A 144 47.44 58.70 12.97
C GLN A 144 47.90 58.16 11.59
N GLN A 145 48.76 58.85 10.84
CA GLN A 145 49.06 58.46 9.45
C GLN A 145 49.77 57.11 9.23
N GLN A 146 50.46 56.53 10.23
CA GLN A 146 51.08 55.20 10.10
C GLN A 146 50.14 54.05 10.51
N ASP A 147 49.21 54.29 11.44
CA ASP A 147 48.22 53.29 11.86
C ASP A 147 47.11 53.10 10.81
N ASP A 148 46.84 54.13 10.01
CA ASP A 148 45.82 54.13 8.96
C ASP A 148 46.06 53.07 7.87
N GLU A 149 47.33 52.71 7.61
CA GLU A 149 47.67 51.75 6.55
C GLU A 149 47.48 50.30 7.00
N GLU A 150 47.79 49.99 8.26
CA GLU A 150 47.52 48.68 8.85
C GLU A 150 46.02 48.43 8.99
N GLU A 151 45.26 49.46 9.41
CA GLU A 151 43.80 49.38 9.49
C GLU A 151 43.17 49.14 8.12
N ARG A 152 43.67 49.78 7.05
CA ARG A 152 43.20 49.55 5.68
C ARG A 152 43.40 48.11 5.22
N VAL A 153 44.58 47.54 5.47
CA VAL A 153 44.88 46.15 5.12
C VAL A 153 43.98 45.18 5.92
N ALA A 154 43.74 45.47 7.20
CA ALA A 154 42.83 44.67 8.03
C ALA A 154 41.38 44.71 7.51
N ILE A 155 40.88 45.89 7.13
CA ILE A 155 39.54 46.07 6.54
C ILE A 155 39.44 45.32 5.21
N GLU A 156 40.46 45.40 4.34
CA GLU A 156 40.46 44.71 3.06
C GLU A 156 40.47 43.17 3.23
N LYS A 157 41.29 42.66 4.17
CA LYS A 157 41.33 41.23 4.50
C LYS A 157 39.98 40.74 5.04
N PHE A 158 39.36 41.49 5.95
CA PHE A 158 38.03 41.18 6.47
C PHE A 158 36.98 41.20 5.35
N ALA A 159 37.01 42.20 4.46
CA ALA A 159 36.11 42.27 3.32
C ALA A 159 36.31 41.09 2.35
N ALA A 160 37.55 40.64 2.13
CA ALA A 160 37.85 39.45 1.32
C ALA A 160 37.34 38.16 1.96
N GLU A 161 37.49 38.00 3.27
CA GLU A 161 36.97 36.86 4.01
C GLU A 161 35.43 36.81 3.98
N PHE A 162 34.77 37.96 4.18
CA PHE A 162 33.32 38.06 4.09
C PHE A 162 32.79 37.70 2.69
N ARG A 163 33.51 38.13 1.62
CA ARG A 163 33.20 37.70 0.25
C ARG A 163 33.31 36.18 0.08
N ARG A 164 34.40 35.56 0.56
CA ARG A 164 34.58 34.09 0.53
C ARG A 164 33.48 33.37 1.30
N GLN A 165 33.10 33.86 2.47
CA GLN A 165 32.05 33.25 3.29
C GLN A 165 30.69 33.29 2.58
N ARG A 166 30.38 34.40 1.90
CA ARG A 166 29.15 34.54 1.10
C ARG A 166 29.14 33.61 -0.12
N GLU A 167 30.29 33.42 -0.77
CA GLU A 167 30.44 32.46 -1.88
C GLU A 167 30.26 31.02 -1.41
N LEU A 168 30.88 30.63 -0.29
CA LEU A 168 30.69 29.31 0.31
C LEU A 168 29.22 29.05 0.66
N GLN A 169 28.52 30.04 1.23
CA GLN A 169 27.10 29.93 1.53
C GLN A 169 26.25 29.71 0.27
N ARG A 170 26.57 30.40 -0.83
CA ARG A 170 25.89 30.20 -2.12
C ARG A 170 26.15 28.81 -2.69
N LEU A 171 27.39 28.33 -2.63
CA LEU A 171 27.74 26.98 -3.08
C LEU A 171 27.02 25.90 -2.27
N GLN A 172 26.94 26.08 -0.95
CA GLN A 172 26.20 25.16 -0.07
C GLN A 172 24.71 25.14 -0.41
N GLN A 173 24.12 26.31 -0.68
CA GLN A 173 22.72 26.42 -1.10
C GLN A 173 22.47 25.75 -2.46
N GLN A 174 23.38 25.94 -3.43
CA GLN A 174 23.29 25.27 -4.74
C GLN A 174 23.39 23.75 -4.62
N GLN A 175 24.32 23.24 -3.79
CA GLN A 175 24.39 21.80 -3.54
C GLN A 175 23.13 21.25 -2.90
N GLN A 176 22.51 22.01 -1.98
CA GLN A 176 21.25 21.58 -1.37
C GLN A 176 20.13 21.52 -2.41
N GLN A 177 20.01 22.54 -3.27
CA GLN A 177 19.04 22.54 -4.37
C GLN A 177 19.22 21.34 -5.30
N GLN A 178 20.46 21.02 -5.69
CA GLN A 178 20.74 19.85 -6.53
C GLN A 178 20.34 18.53 -5.85
N LYS A 179 20.54 18.42 -4.53
CA LYS A 179 20.11 17.24 -3.77
C LYS A 179 18.59 17.13 -3.71
N ASP A 180 17.91 18.25 -3.50
CA ASP A 180 16.45 18.28 -3.42
C ASP A 180 15.83 17.96 -4.81
N GLU A 181 16.39 18.50 -5.90
CA GLU A 181 15.99 18.18 -7.27
C GLU A 181 16.24 16.69 -7.62
N ALA A 182 17.38 16.14 -7.21
CA ALA A 182 17.69 14.72 -7.41
C ALA A 182 16.70 13.82 -6.65
N LEU A 183 16.39 14.15 -5.40
CA LEU A 183 15.41 13.43 -4.61
C LEU A 183 14.00 13.51 -5.22
N GLU A 184 13.61 14.68 -5.73
CA GLU A 184 12.33 14.86 -6.43
C GLU A 184 12.26 13.99 -7.70
N ALA A 185 13.34 13.93 -8.47
CA ALA A 185 13.44 13.07 -9.65
C ALA A 185 13.35 11.57 -9.30
N GLU A 186 14.00 11.12 -8.22
CA GLU A 186 13.90 9.74 -7.72
C GLU A 186 12.46 9.40 -7.31
N MET A 187 11.79 10.30 -6.57
CA MET A 187 10.38 10.11 -6.21
C MET A 187 9.47 10.03 -7.44
N ALA A 188 9.71 10.88 -8.45
CA ALA A 188 8.95 10.85 -9.70
C ALA A 188 9.15 9.53 -10.45
N GLN A 189 10.37 8.99 -10.47
CA GLN A 189 10.68 7.69 -11.06
C GLN A 189 9.96 6.55 -10.33
N VAL A 190 10.00 6.53 -9.00
CA VAL A 190 9.28 5.53 -8.19
C VAL A 190 7.78 5.61 -8.46
N GLN A 191 7.19 6.81 -8.52
CA GLN A 191 5.78 6.98 -8.86
C GLN A 191 5.45 6.45 -10.26
N ALA A 192 6.31 6.70 -11.25
CA ALA A 192 6.15 6.18 -12.61
C ALA A 192 6.19 4.64 -12.64
N GLU A 193 7.10 4.03 -11.89
CA GLU A 193 7.19 2.57 -11.75
C GLU A 193 5.91 1.99 -11.13
N PHE A 194 5.39 2.59 -10.06
CA PHE A 194 4.13 2.15 -9.45
C PHE A 194 2.94 2.24 -10.42
N ARG A 195 2.88 3.30 -11.25
CA ARG A 195 1.86 3.44 -12.30
C ARG A 195 1.99 2.33 -13.35
N SER A 196 3.20 2.11 -13.86
CA SER A 196 3.51 1.04 -14.82
C SER A 196 3.14 -0.34 -14.29
N ARG A 197 3.56 -0.67 -13.06
CA ARG A 197 3.24 -1.95 -12.41
C ARG A 197 1.72 -2.14 -12.21
N ARG A 198 1.00 -1.07 -11.89
CA ARG A 198 -0.48 -1.12 -11.77
C ARG A 198 -1.15 -1.39 -13.11
N GLU A 199 -0.63 -0.83 -14.20
CA GLU A 199 -1.13 -1.06 -15.56
C GLU A 199 -0.84 -2.49 -16.03
N GLN A 200 0.37 -3.01 -15.78
CA GLN A 200 0.70 -4.41 -16.04
C GLN A 200 -0.26 -5.37 -15.33
N LEU A 201 -0.55 -5.14 -14.05
CA LEU A 201 -1.53 -5.95 -13.30
C LEU A 201 -2.97 -5.82 -13.83
N ARG A 202 -3.33 -4.70 -14.46
CA ARG A 202 -4.63 -4.56 -15.15
C ARG A 202 -4.65 -5.39 -16.42
N GLN A 203 -3.61 -5.31 -17.24
CA GLN A 203 -3.47 -6.09 -18.47
C GLN A 203 -3.46 -7.59 -18.17
N GLN A 204 -2.69 -8.04 -17.17
CA GLN A 204 -2.66 -9.44 -16.75
C GLN A 204 -4.04 -9.97 -16.34
N ARG A 205 -4.80 -9.18 -15.56
CA ARG A 205 -6.18 -9.57 -15.19
C ARG A 205 -7.13 -9.59 -16.38
N GLN A 206 -6.94 -8.73 -17.37
CA GLN A 206 -7.74 -8.76 -18.60
C GLN A 206 -7.43 -10.01 -19.41
N GLN A 207 -6.15 -10.35 -19.59
CA GLN A 207 -5.73 -11.59 -20.26
C GLN A 207 -6.28 -12.83 -19.55
N GLN A 208 -6.18 -12.88 -18.22
CA GLN A 208 -6.73 -13.99 -17.44
C GLN A 208 -8.26 -14.13 -17.61
N ARG A 209 -8.99 -13.00 -17.67
CA ARG A 209 -10.44 -13.03 -17.96
C ARG A 209 -10.75 -13.52 -19.36
N GLN A 210 -9.94 -13.17 -20.34
CA GLN A 210 -10.08 -13.65 -21.72
C GLN A 210 -9.84 -15.17 -21.78
N GLN A 211 -8.76 -15.65 -21.16
CA GLN A 211 -8.45 -17.09 -21.06
C GLN A 211 -9.59 -17.88 -20.41
N ILE A 212 -10.09 -17.44 -19.25
CA ILE A 212 -11.24 -18.07 -18.59
C ILE A 212 -12.48 -18.04 -19.50
N GLY A 213 -12.67 -16.97 -20.26
CA GLY A 213 -13.76 -16.86 -21.23
C GLY A 213 -13.65 -17.87 -22.37
N GLU A 214 -12.44 -18.08 -22.90
CA GLU A 214 -12.15 -19.06 -23.95
C GLU A 214 -12.28 -20.49 -23.44
N GLU A 215 -11.74 -20.80 -22.27
CA GLU A 215 -11.90 -22.10 -21.60
C GLU A 215 -13.38 -22.45 -21.40
N ARG A 216 -14.19 -21.48 -20.94
CA ARG A 216 -15.65 -21.67 -20.78
C ARG A 216 -16.34 -21.93 -22.12
N LYS A 217 -15.94 -21.23 -23.19
CA LYS A 217 -16.49 -21.46 -24.53
C LYS A 217 -16.12 -22.86 -25.04
N ALA A 218 -14.87 -23.27 -24.86
CA ALA A 218 -14.40 -24.60 -25.22
C ALA A 218 -15.15 -25.70 -24.44
N ALA A 219 -15.31 -25.54 -23.13
CA ALA A 219 -16.07 -26.48 -22.30
C ALA A 219 -17.55 -26.58 -22.72
N MET A 220 -18.20 -25.46 -23.09
CA MET A 220 -19.56 -25.50 -23.62
C MET A 220 -19.64 -26.18 -25.00
N ALA A 221 -18.64 -25.99 -25.85
CA ALA A 221 -18.57 -26.68 -27.15
C ALA A 221 -18.37 -28.20 -26.96
N GLU A 222 -17.51 -28.60 -26.03
CA GLU A 222 -17.32 -30.02 -25.68
C GLU A 222 -18.60 -30.64 -25.11
N PHE A 223 -19.29 -29.92 -24.22
CA PHE A 223 -20.57 -30.37 -23.66
C PHE A 223 -21.62 -30.59 -24.77
N LYS A 224 -21.76 -29.61 -25.68
CA LYS A 224 -22.66 -29.75 -26.84
C LYS A 224 -22.29 -30.94 -27.73
N SER A 225 -21.01 -31.12 -28.03
CA SER A 225 -20.55 -32.25 -28.84
C SER A 225 -20.85 -33.60 -28.16
N ARG A 226 -20.73 -33.69 -26.83
CA ARG A 226 -21.12 -34.89 -26.07
C ARG A 226 -22.63 -35.14 -26.08
N GLU A 227 -23.43 -34.08 -26.00
CA GLU A 227 -24.89 -34.15 -26.09
C GLU A 227 -25.32 -34.68 -27.48
N GLU A 228 -24.76 -34.12 -28.55
CA GLU A 228 -24.99 -34.59 -29.93
C GLU A 228 -24.57 -36.05 -30.12
N LEU A 229 -23.42 -36.46 -29.57
CA LEU A 229 -22.98 -37.85 -29.61
C LEU A 229 -23.95 -38.79 -28.88
N HIS A 230 -24.44 -38.39 -27.71
CA HIS A 230 -25.40 -39.16 -26.94
C HIS A 230 -26.74 -39.29 -27.68
N GLU A 231 -27.20 -38.21 -28.32
CA GLU A 231 -28.40 -38.24 -29.16
C GLU A 231 -28.24 -39.18 -30.36
N GLN A 232 -27.08 -39.16 -31.03
CA GLN A 232 -26.78 -40.10 -32.11
C GLN A 232 -26.77 -41.57 -31.64
N GLN A 233 -26.17 -41.85 -30.48
CA GLN A 233 -26.19 -43.19 -29.90
C GLN A 233 -27.62 -43.66 -29.59
N TYR A 234 -28.44 -42.77 -29.04
CA TYR A 234 -29.85 -43.06 -28.77
C TYR A 234 -30.64 -43.39 -30.05
N GLN A 235 -30.44 -42.61 -31.12
CA GLN A 235 -31.05 -42.86 -32.43
C GLN A 235 -30.61 -44.21 -33.02
N GLN A 236 -29.32 -44.54 -32.94
CA GLN A 236 -28.80 -45.84 -33.40
C GLN A 236 -29.44 -47.00 -32.62
N GLN A 237 -29.58 -46.85 -31.30
CA GLN A 237 -30.23 -47.88 -30.48
C GLN A 237 -31.70 -48.08 -30.86
N GLN A 238 -32.43 -47.00 -31.14
CA GLN A 238 -33.82 -47.11 -31.64
C GLN A 238 -33.89 -47.81 -33.01
N GLN A 239 -32.96 -47.52 -33.92
CA GLN A 239 -32.88 -48.20 -35.21
C GLN A 239 -32.65 -49.70 -35.04
N GLN A 240 -31.73 -50.09 -34.15
CA GLN A 240 -31.47 -51.51 -33.84
C GLN A 240 -32.71 -52.21 -33.28
N VAL A 241 -33.43 -51.57 -32.35
CA VAL A 241 -34.67 -52.13 -31.81
C VAL A 241 -35.72 -52.29 -32.90
N ASN A 242 -35.91 -51.28 -33.76
CA ASN A 242 -36.85 -51.35 -34.89
C ASN A 242 -36.47 -52.46 -35.88
N GLU A 243 -35.17 -52.63 -36.18
CA GLU A 243 -34.66 -53.71 -37.02
C GLU A 243 -34.92 -55.09 -36.40
N GLU A 244 -34.64 -55.25 -35.10
CA GLU A 244 -34.92 -56.48 -34.36
C GLU A 244 -36.41 -56.82 -34.30
N GLU A 245 -37.27 -55.83 -34.07
CA GLU A 245 -38.72 -55.98 -34.08
C GLU A 245 -39.23 -56.39 -35.47
N SER A 246 -38.74 -55.74 -36.53
CA SER A 246 -39.09 -56.09 -37.91
C SER A 246 -38.62 -57.51 -38.27
N ALA A 247 -37.40 -57.89 -37.85
CA ALA A 247 -36.86 -59.23 -38.05
C ALA A 247 -37.62 -60.28 -37.22
N ALA A 248 -38.05 -59.95 -36.00
CA ALA A 248 -38.91 -60.79 -35.18
C ALA A 248 -40.28 -60.99 -35.85
N PHE A 249 -40.87 -59.92 -36.40
CA PHE A 249 -42.11 -60.00 -37.16
C PHE A 249 -41.99 -60.91 -38.38
N VAL A 250 -40.91 -60.79 -39.17
CA VAL A 250 -40.63 -61.70 -40.31
C VAL A 250 -40.45 -63.15 -39.84
N ARG A 251 -39.74 -63.37 -38.72
CA ARG A 251 -39.59 -64.72 -38.15
C ARG A 251 -40.94 -65.32 -37.70
N LEU A 252 -41.82 -64.50 -37.12
CA LEU A 252 -43.16 -64.92 -36.71
C LEU A 252 -44.06 -65.23 -37.91
N SER A 253 -44.04 -64.40 -38.96
CA SER A 253 -44.85 -64.62 -40.16
C SER A 253 -44.45 -65.89 -40.93
N LEU A 254 -43.16 -66.22 -40.96
CA LEU A 254 -42.67 -67.49 -41.50
C LEU A 254 -43.12 -68.71 -40.68
N ARG A 255 -43.26 -68.57 -39.35
CA ARG A 255 -43.66 -69.66 -38.46
C ARG A 255 -45.17 -69.96 -38.52
N TYR A 256 -45.98 -68.95 -38.79
CA TYR A 256 -47.43 -69.05 -38.86
C TYR A 256 -47.91 -68.62 -40.27
N PRO A 257 -47.78 -69.50 -41.29
CA PRO A 257 -48.25 -69.18 -42.61
C PRO A 257 -49.76 -68.93 -42.54
N TRP A 258 -50.16 -67.71 -42.87
CA TRP A 258 -51.56 -67.34 -42.99
C TRP A 258 -52.23 -68.30 -43.96
N ARG A 259 -53.12 -69.17 -43.46
CA ARG A 259 -54.03 -69.92 -44.32
C ARG A 259 -55.15 -68.97 -44.71
N PRO A 260 -55.28 -68.62 -46.00
CA PRO A 260 -56.40 -67.83 -46.49
C PRO A 260 -57.74 -68.54 -46.28
#